data_AF-A0A832WP92-F1
#
_entry.id   AF-A0A832WP92-F1
#
_cell.length_a   1.000
_cell.length_b   1.000
_cell.length_c   1.000
_cell.angle_alpha   90.00
_cell.angle_beta   90.00
_cell.angle_gamma   90.00
#
_symmetry.space_group_name_H-M   'P 1'
#
loop_
_entity.id
_entity.type
_entity.pdbx_description
1 polymer ?
#
loop_
_entity_poly.entity_id
_entity_poly.type
_entity_poly.pdbx_seq_one_letter_code
_entity_poly.pdbx_strand_id
1 'polypeptide(L)'
;MLNIIKSRIDPDLTIGIGAFENPEKIEDASNSVDFCNVKVFNSSAKIISSLKEGKIDAIVRGTLQSSDFLKEVKNNYKIDKIYRIGLLGTYDKKYFFFAPLGIDEGEDLK
;
A
#
# COMPACT_ATOMS: atom_id res chain seq x y z
N MET A 1 15.49 11.02 -9.51
CA MET A 1 14.37 10.64 -8.63
C MET A 1 14.75 9.47 -7.73
N LEU A 2 15.10 8.31 -8.29
CA LEU A 2 15.51 7.13 -7.52
C LEU A 2 16.68 7.38 -6.56
N ASN A 3 17.73 8.12 -6.96
CA ASN A 3 18.85 8.44 -6.06
C ASN A 3 18.44 9.35 -4.88
N ILE A 4 17.45 10.24 -5.06
CA ILE A 4 16.93 11.09 -3.99
C ILE A 4 16.08 10.27 -3.02
N ILE A 5 15.34 9.29 -3.55
CA ILE A 5 14.56 8.35 -2.74
C ILE A 5 15.53 7.50 -1.91
N LYS A 6 16.56 6.91 -2.54
CA LYS A 6 17.57 6.09 -1.84
C LYS A 6 18.31 6.85 -0.74
N SER A 7 18.59 8.14 -0.91
CA SER A 7 19.27 8.95 0.11
C SER A 7 18.36 9.43 1.25
N ARG A 8 17.04 9.17 1.17
CA ARG A 8 16.03 9.63 2.13
C ARG A 8 15.19 8.50 2.73
N ILE A 9 15.32 7.27 2.22
CA ILE A 9 14.63 6.11 2.76
C ILE A 9 15.43 5.57 3.95
N ASP A 10 14.70 5.26 5.01
CA ASP A 10 15.22 4.45 6.11
C ASP A 10 15.32 2.99 5.64
N PRO A 11 16.53 2.42 5.56
CA PRO A 11 16.72 1.04 5.08
C PRO A 11 16.09 -0.01 6.00
N ASP A 12 15.80 0.33 7.26
CA ASP A 12 15.18 -0.58 8.22
C ASP A 12 13.66 -0.72 8.00
N LEU A 13 13.06 0.12 7.14
CA LEU A 13 11.66 -0.01 6.76
C LEU A 13 11.37 -1.39 6.19
N THR A 14 10.31 -2.00 6.69
CA THR A 14 9.80 -3.28 6.25
C THR A 14 8.43 -3.09 5.60
N ILE A 15 8.36 -3.35 4.30
CA ILE A 15 7.14 -3.25 3.51
C ILE A 15 6.52 -4.64 3.33
N GLY A 16 5.24 -4.79 3.67
CA GLY A 16 4.48 -5.98 3.31
C GLY A 16 3.89 -5.87 1.91
N ILE A 17 4.00 -6.92 1.09
CA ILE A 17 3.32 -6.99 -0.21
C ILE A 17 2.43 -8.22 -0.32
N GLY A 18 1.23 -8.03 -0.84
CA GLY A 18 0.25 -9.10 -1.04
C GLY A 18 0.44 -9.87 -2.35
N ALA A 19 0.46 -11.20 -2.29
CA ALA A 19 0.60 -12.11 -3.41
C ALA A 19 -0.47 -13.22 -3.35
N PHE A 20 -1.54 -13.08 -4.14
CA PHE A 20 -2.57 -14.11 -4.30
C PHE A 20 -2.56 -14.67 -5.71
N GLU A 21 -2.67 -13.80 -6.71
CA GLU A 21 -2.51 -14.16 -8.12
C GLU A 21 -1.05 -13.98 -8.54
N ASN A 22 -0.52 -14.95 -9.32
CA ASN A 22 0.85 -14.97 -9.85
C ASN A 22 1.92 -14.66 -8.79
N PRO A 23 2.01 -15.44 -7.69
CA PRO A 23 2.93 -15.15 -6.60
C PRO A 23 4.39 -15.05 -7.03
N GLU A 24 4.83 -15.87 -8.00
CA GLU A 24 6.20 -15.83 -8.55
C GLU A 24 6.58 -14.44 -9.07
N LYS A 25 5.68 -13.75 -9.79
CA LYS A 25 5.94 -12.39 -10.29
C LYS A 25 6.05 -11.35 -9.17
N ILE A 26 5.30 -11.56 -8.08
CA ILE A 26 5.36 -10.68 -6.92
C ILE A 26 6.66 -10.93 -6.15
N GLU A 27 7.09 -12.18 -6.04
CA GLU A 27 8.39 -12.53 -5.47
C GLU A 27 9.53 -11.94 -6.29
N ASP A 28 9.51 -12.07 -7.63
CA ASP A 28 10.50 -11.44 -8.52
C ASP A 28 10.55 -9.92 -8.33
N ALA A 29 9.39 -9.25 -8.29
CA ALA A 29 9.31 -7.82 -8.04
C ALA A 29 9.85 -7.46 -6.65
N SER A 30 9.55 -8.27 -5.64
CA SER A 30 10.02 -8.07 -4.26
C SER A 30 11.54 -8.22 -4.15
N ASN A 31 12.11 -9.25 -4.80
CA ASN A 31 13.55 -9.51 -4.81
C ASN A 31 14.34 -8.45 -5.60
N SER A 32 13.67 -7.71 -6.50
CA SER A 32 14.29 -6.61 -7.24
C SER A 32 14.43 -5.32 -6.43
N VAL A 33 13.78 -5.22 -5.27
CA VAL A 33 13.85 -4.05 -4.38
C VAL A 33 15.12 -4.11 -3.55
N ASP A 34 15.96 -3.07 -3.67
CA ASP A 34 17.28 -3.00 -3.04
C ASP A 34 17.43 -1.90 -1.97
N PHE A 35 16.32 -1.24 -1.59
CA PHE A 35 16.35 -0.05 -0.74
C PHE A 35 15.54 -0.17 0.56
N CYS A 36 14.82 -1.27 0.77
CA CYS A 36 14.13 -1.58 2.02
C CYS A 36 13.84 -3.08 2.11
N ASN A 37 13.41 -3.55 3.28
CA ASN A 37 13.01 -4.94 3.48
C ASN A 37 11.61 -5.17 2.90
N VAL A 38 11.41 -6.26 2.15
CA VAL A 38 10.10 -6.64 1.62
C VAL A 38 9.69 -8.01 2.14
N LYS A 39 8.46 -8.12 2.65
CA LYS A 39 7.86 -9.39 3.11
C LYS A 39 6.62 -9.70 2.28
N VAL A 40 6.57 -10.90 1.71
CA VAL A 40 5.44 -11.35 0.89
C VAL A 40 4.38 -12.03 1.78
N PHE A 41 3.11 -11.70 1.55
CA PHE A 41 1.97 -12.26 2.27
C PHE A 41 0.92 -12.78 1.30
N ASN A 42 0.33 -13.94 1.60
CA ASN A 42 -0.69 -14.59 0.77
C ASN A 42 -2.13 -14.38 1.27
N SER A 43 -2.32 -13.56 2.31
CA SER A 43 -3.62 -13.36 2.96
C SER A 43 -3.77 -11.92 3.45
N SER A 44 -4.95 -11.34 3.18
CA SER A 44 -5.35 -10.02 3.68
C SER A 44 -5.34 -9.94 5.21
N ALA A 45 -5.82 -10.98 5.91
CA ALA A 45 -5.85 -10.97 7.37
C ALA A 45 -4.42 -10.92 7.96
N LYS A 46 -3.50 -11.74 7.42
CA LYS A 46 -2.12 -11.82 7.93
C LYS A 46 -1.30 -10.56 7.67
N ILE A 47 -1.47 -9.94 6.50
CA ILE A 47 -0.75 -8.70 6.19
C ILE A 47 -1.27 -7.54 7.05
N ILE A 48 -2.58 -7.45 7.28
CA ILE A 48 -3.19 -6.44 8.14
C ILE A 48 -2.79 -6.65 9.61
N SER A 49 -2.79 -7.89 10.11
CA SER A 49 -2.35 -8.18 11.48
C SER A 49 -0.88 -7.83 11.68
N SER A 50 -0.03 -8.13 10.68
CA SER A 50 1.40 -7.80 10.72
C SER A 50 1.66 -6.29 10.79
N LEU A 51 0.86 -5.49 10.07
CA LEU A 51 0.90 -4.03 10.16
C LEU A 51 0.50 -3.55 11.55
N LYS A 52 -0.61 -4.09 12.10
CA LYS A 52 -1.13 -3.72 13.42
C LYS A 52 -0.18 -4.08 14.56
N GLU A 53 0.55 -5.19 14.41
CA GLU A 53 1.56 -5.67 15.35
C GLU A 53 2.93 -4.95 15.20
N GLY A 54 3.09 -4.04 14.24
CA GLY A 54 4.34 -3.33 13.98
C GLY A 54 5.45 -4.22 13.37
N LYS A 55 5.09 -5.35 12.74
CA LYS A 55 6.04 -6.25 12.06
C LYS A 55 6.42 -5.78 10.65
N ILE A 56 5.62 -4.87 10.11
CA ILE A 56 5.79 -4.15 8.84
C ILE A 56 5.30 -2.71 9.05
N ASP A 57 5.86 -1.77 8.30
CA ASP A 57 5.60 -0.33 8.42
C ASP A 57 4.55 0.16 7.42
N ALA A 58 4.45 -0.50 6.28
CA ALA A 58 3.46 -0.18 5.26
C ALA A 58 3.08 -1.42 4.43
N ILE A 59 2.00 -1.28 3.66
CA ILE A 59 1.45 -2.34 2.81
C ILE A 59 1.34 -1.89 1.36
N VAL A 60 1.83 -2.73 0.45
CA VAL A 60 1.42 -2.77 -0.95
C VAL A 60 0.41 -3.91 -1.10
N ARG A 61 -0.85 -3.62 -1.45
CA ARG A 61 -1.90 -4.66 -1.62
C ARG A 61 -1.45 -5.78 -2.58
N GLY A 62 -0.71 -5.41 -3.62
CA GLY A 62 -0.26 -6.32 -4.68
C GLY A 62 -1.46 -6.97 -5.38
N THR A 63 -1.49 -8.30 -5.43
CA THR A 63 -2.54 -9.08 -6.10
C THR A 63 -3.60 -9.64 -5.15
N LEU A 64 -3.63 -9.24 -3.87
CA LEU A 64 -4.72 -9.61 -2.96
C LEU A 64 -6.06 -9.03 -3.44
N GLN A 65 -7.14 -9.78 -3.26
CA GLN A 65 -8.49 -9.35 -3.61
C GLN A 65 -8.88 -8.06 -2.86
N SER A 66 -9.28 -7.01 -3.59
CA SER A 66 -9.57 -5.69 -3.02
C SER A 66 -10.69 -5.73 -1.99
N SER A 67 -11.78 -6.43 -2.29
CA SER A 67 -12.95 -6.53 -1.42
C SER A 67 -12.58 -7.12 -0.06
N ASP A 68 -11.84 -8.23 -0.07
CA ASP A 68 -11.39 -8.91 1.14
C ASP A 68 -10.36 -8.08 1.92
N PHE A 69 -9.42 -7.44 1.22
CA PHE A 69 -8.45 -6.53 1.83
C PHE A 69 -9.11 -5.34 2.53
N LEU A 70 -10.04 -4.65 1.86
CA LEU A 70 -10.75 -3.51 2.43
C LEU A 70 -11.63 -3.93 3.61
N LYS A 71 -12.28 -5.09 3.54
CA LYS A 71 -13.03 -5.66 4.66
C LYS A 71 -12.15 -5.88 5.88
N GLU A 72 -10.96 -6.47 5.69
CA GLU A 72 -9.99 -6.67 6.77
C GLU A 72 -9.51 -5.34 7.37
N VAL A 73 -9.23 -4.32 6.55
CA VAL A 73 -8.87 -2.97 7.04
C VAL A 73 -9.99 -2.41 7.92
N LYS A 74 -11.23 -2.38 7.42
CA LYS A 74 -12.37 -1.83 8.16
C LYS A 74 -12.59 -2.54 9.49
N ASN A 75 -12.55 -3.88 9.49
CA ASN A 75 -12.76 -4.69 10.69
C ASN A 75 -11.64 -4.51 11.73
N ASN A 76 -10.38 -4.48 11.31
CA ASN A 76 -9.25 -4.43 12.23
C ASN A 76 -9.03 -3.05 12.85
N TYR A 77 -9.42 -1.99 12.15
CA TYR A 77 -9.25 -0.60 12.59
C TYR A 77 -10.56 0.10 12.99
N LYS A 78 -11.71 -0.57 12.90
CA LYS A 78 -13.05 -0.02 13.20
C LYS A 78 -13.33 1.26 12.39
N ILE A 79 -13.07 1.18 11.08
CA ILE A 79 -13.23 2.29 10.14
C ILE A 79 -14.50 2.09 9.32
N ASP A 80 -15.39 3.09 9.32
CA ASP A 80 -16.64 3.02 8.56
C ASP A 80 -16.41 3.30 7.06
N LYS A 81 -15.61 4.32 6.75
CA LYS A 81 -15.31 4.79 5.39
C LYS A 81 -13.81 4.91 5.14
N ILE A 82 -13.38 4.48 3.96
CA ILE A 82 -12.00 4.59 3.48
C ILE A 82 -12.01 5.56 2.31
N TYR A 83 -11.10 6.53 2.33
CA TYR A 83 -10.92 7.50 1.26
C TYR A 83 -9.55 7.29 0.60
N ARG A 84 -9.50 7.40 -0.72
CA ARG A 84 -8.26 7.31 -1.50
C ARG A 84 -7.76 8.70 -1.86
N ILE A 85 -6.45 8.87 -1.73
CA ILE A 85 -5.69 10.06 -2.11
C ILE A 85 -4.66 9.69 -3.16
N GLY A 86 -4.50 10.54 -4.17
CA GLY A 86 -3.45 10.42 -5.18
C GLY A 86 -2.50 11.60 -5.13
N LEU A 87 -1.21 11.35 -5.31
CA LEU A 87 -0.23 12.39 -5.58
C LEU A 87 -0.08 12.52 -7.09
N LEU A 88 -0.58 13.62 -7.66
CA LEU A 88 -0.50 13.90 -9.09
C LEU A 88 0.62 14.90 -9.38
N GLY A 89 1.22 14.79 -10.56
CA GLY A 89 2.25 15.70 -11.06
C GLY A 89 1.80 16.36 -12.37
N THR A 90 1.92 17.68 -12.46
CA THR A 90 1.73 18.43 -13.70
C THR A 90 2.95 18.31 -14.62
N TYR A 91 2.82 18.75 -15.88
CA TYR A 91 3.95 18.78 -16.82
C TYR A 91 5.13 19.65 -16.33
N ASP A 92 4.84 20.72 -15.58
CA ASP A 92 5.83 21.62 -14.98
C ASP A 92 6.32 21.16 -13.59
N LYS A 93 6.12 19.87 -13.25
CA LYS A 93 6.60 19.23 -12.01
C LYS A 93 6.05 19.84 -10.72
N LYS A 94 4.85 20.44 -10.77
CA LYS A 94 4.11 20.77 -9.56
C LYS A 94 3.34 19.53 -9.11
N TYR A 95 3.52 19.19 -7.84
CA TYR A 95 2.85 18.04 -7.23
C TYR A 95 1.71 18.53 -6.34
N PHE A 96 0.57 17.86 -6.42
CA PHE A 96 -0.57 18.16 -5.57
C PHE A 96 -1.31 16.87 -5.21
N PHE A 97 -1.98 16.89 -4.06
CA PHE A 97 -2.85 15.81 -3.67
C PHE A 97 -4.22 15.98 -4.31
N PHE A 98 -4.76 14.89 -4.84
CA PHE A 98 -6.13 14.81 -5.35
C PHE A 98 -6.89 13.76 -4.56
N ALA A 99 -7.96 14.18 -3.90
CA ALA A 99 -8.81 13.34 -3.06
C ALA A 99 -10.23 13.93 -2.99
N PRO A 100 -11.27 13.07 -2.85
CA PRO A 100 -11.19 11.62 -2.93
C PRO A 100 -11.03 11.12 -4.39
N LEU A 101 -10.46 9.94 -4.56
CA LEU A 101 -10.32 9.32 -5.90
C LEU A 101 -11.40 8.29 -6.22
N GLY A 102 -12.07 7.75 -5.21
CA GLY A 102 -13.07 6.71 -5.43
C GLY A 102 -14.37 7.24 -5.99
N ILE A 103 -14.96 6.47 -6.91
CA ILE A 103 -16.28 6.75 -7.50
C ILE A 103 -17.32 6.92 -6.39
N ASP A 104 -17.29 6.03 -5.39
CA ASP A 104 -18.21 5.96 -4.26
C ASP A 104 -17.78 6.81 -3.05
N GLU A 105 -16.66 7.52 -3.13
CA GLU A 105 -16.08 8.24 -1.99
C GLU A 105 -16.52 9.71 -1.93
N GLY A 106 -17.06 10.27 -3.03
CA GLY A 106 -17.44 11.67 -3.13
C GLY A 106 -18.89 11.99 -2.76
N GLU A 107 -19.79 11.00 -2.76
CA GLU A 107 -21.25 11.23 -2.74
C GLU A 107 -21.75 11.92 -1.45
N ASP A 108 -21.09 11.65 -0.32
CA ASP A 108 -21.49 12.17 0.99
C ASP A 108 -20.55 13.27 1.52
N LEU A 109 -19.61 13.78 0.70
CA LEU A 109 -18.74 14.86 1.11
C LEU A 109 -19.53 16.19 1.10
N LYS A 110 -19.65 16.79 2.28
CA LYS A 110 -20.28 18.10 2.48
C LYS A 110 -19.30 19.25 2.29
#